data_AF-A0A919I201-F1
#
_entry.id   AF-A0A919I201-F1
#
_cell.length_a   1.000
_cell.length_b   1.000
_cell.length_c   1.000
_cell.angle_alpha   90.00
_cell.angle_beta   90.00
_cell.angle_gamma   90.00
#
_symmetry.space_group_name_H-M   'P 1'
#
loop_
_entity.id
_entity.type
_entity.pdbx_description
1 polymer ?
#
loop_
_entity_poly.entity_id
_entity_poly.type
_entity_poly.pdbx_seq_one_letter_code
_entity_poly.pdbx_strand_id
1 'polypeptide(L)'
;MEEIKLLIIEDTPTHVQIYKDSIRTLNNEIAPNYVITATYKEDKARGLEALQEMKYDLDGAFIDLKLQAGAPVDVNEGNDIVEEIYGKLRFPIVVLTNTPGAMNRAFTESIFLQLKTKTDVEYRDMLLSIVDIYKTGITKILGKKGKIEKALDDIFWKNISTTLGEWVEINDTERPLLRYTLTHLQEHLEITDDGKEFENFFPLENYIKPCIKAYFFTGDIIHLKNDSAKRFIILTPACDLAPHGPSNLPKAKDIVISEIQPLSQGVFNEKIQIAKRPSGDAAANLIIQGAKDELNKILSNNYSPKYYYLPETTLVKGGLINFQKLTSIKYTDLNVQFNREATVTTQFIKDIISKFSFYYSRQGSPDFNFNKLLTALLS
;
A
#
# COMPACT_ATOMS: atom_id res chain seq x y z
N MET A 1 -7.06 -23.94 -11.27
CA MET A 1 -7.26 -23.12 -12.46
C MET A 1 -8.28 -22.07 -12.10
N GLU A 2 -7.88 -20.81 -12.08
CA GLU A 2 -8.76 -19.68 -11.79
C GLU A 2 -9.47 -19.21 -13.06
N GLU A 3 -10.74 -18.86 -12.94
CA GLU A 3 -11.55 -18.36 -14.05
C GLU A 3 -11.56 -16.82 -14.03
N ILE A 4 -11.30 -16.21 -15.19
CA ILE A 4 -11.38 -14.76 -15.44
C ILE A 4 -12.59 -14.52 -16.33
N LYS A 5 -13.62 -13.84 -15.78
CA LYS A 5 -14.91 -13.67 -16.46
C LYS A 5 -15.01 -12.29 -17.09
N LEU A 6 -15.19 -12.25 -18.41
CA LEU A 6 -15.27 -11.02 -19.18
C LEU A 6 -16.69 -10.76 -19.69
N LEU A 7 -17.07 -9.49 -19.74
CA LEU A 7 -18.23 -9.04 -20.50
C LEU A 7 -17.78 -8.35 -21.78
N ILE A 8 -18.21 -8.85 -22.94
CA ILE A 8 -17.87 -8.28 -24.25
C ILE A 8 -19.16 -7.76 -24.88
N ILE A 9 -19.19 -6.46 -25.18
CA ILE A 9 -20.35 -5.79 -25.75
C ILE A 9 -19.95 -5.24 -27.13
N GLU A 10 -20.40 -5.94 -28.17
CA GLU A 10 -20.02 -5.71 -29.56
C GLU A 10 -21.16 -6.18 -30.47
N ASP A 11 -21.67 -5.27 -31.31
CA ASP A 11 -22.79 -5.53 -32.21
C ASP A 11 -22.36 -6.28 -33.49
N THR A 12 -21.07 -6.22 -33.83
CA THR A 12 -20.56 -6.75 -35.09
C THR A 12 -20.11 -8.22 -34.95
N PRO A 13 -20.76 -9.18 -35.65
CA PRO A 13 -20.46 -10.61 -35.50
C PRO A 13 -19.01 -11.00 -35.85
N THR A 14 -18.37 -10.30 -36.78
CA THR A 14 -16.97 -10.56 -37.17
C THR A 14 -16.01 -10.23 -36.03
N HIS A 15 -16.19 -9.11 -35.34
CA HIS A 15 -15.39 -8.76 -34.17
C HIS A 15 -15.63 -9.73 -33.00
N VAL A 16 -16.89 -10.14 -32.78
CA VAL A 16 -17.22 -11.19 -31.79
C VAL A 16 -16.47 -12.47 -32.08
N GLN A 17 -16.35 -12.87 -33.36
CA GLN A 17 -15.59 -14.05 -33.74
C GLN A 17 -14.08 -13.89 -33.48
N ILE A 18 -13.51 -12.71 -33.76
CA ILE A 18 -12.10 -12.41 -33.45
C ILE A 18 -11.83 -12.52 -31.93
N TYR A 19 -12.73 -12.02 -31.09
CA TYR A 19 -12.63 -12.19 -29.63
C TYR A 19 -12.62 -13.68 -29.25
N LYS A 20 -13.55 -14.48 -29.78
CA LYS A 20 -13.63 -15.92 -29.49
C LYS A 20 -12.34 -16.65 -29.86
N ASP A 21 -11.81 -16.38 -31.06
CA ASP A 21 -10.58 -17.02 -31.54
C ASP A 21 -9.36 -16.57 -30.71
N SER A 22 -9.29 -15.29 -30.35
CA SER A 22 -8.21 -14.74 -29.51
C SER A 22 -8.24 -15.30 -28.09
N ILE A 23 -9.43 -15.40 -27.48
CA ILE A 23 -9.61 -16.01 -26.14
C ILE A 23 -9.20 -17.48 -26.17
N ARG A 24 -9.60 -18.23 -27.21
CA ARG A 24 -9.21 -19.64 -27.34
C ARG A 24 -7.69 -19.80 -27.42
N THR A 25 -7.02 -18.96 -28.21
CA THR A 25 -5.55 -18.99 -28.34
C THR A 25 -4.89 -18.62 -27.03
N LEU A 26 -5.30 -17.51 -26.40
CA LEU A 26 -4.71 -17.04 -25.15
C LEU A 26 -4.92 -18.02 -23.99
N ASN A 27 -6.07 -18.71 -23.93
CA ASN A 27 -6.32 -19.76 -22.93
C ASN A 27 -5.30 -20.91 -22.99
N ASN A 28 -4.79 -21.24 -24.18
CA ASN A 28 -3.74 -22.25 -24.30
C ASN A 28 -2.39 -21.74 -23.74
N GLU A 29 -2.15 -20.43 -23.79
CA GLU A 29 -0.91 -19.81 -23.32
C GLU A 29 -0.86 -19.62 -21.80
N ILE A 30 -2.02 -19.27 -21.19
CA ILE A 30 -2.10 -18.95 -19.75
C ILE A 30 -2.48 -20.15 -18.86
N ALA A 31 -2.81 -21.29 -19.48
CA ALA A 31 -3.00 -22.56 -18.80
C ALA A 31 -1.70 -23.05 -18.12
N PRO A 32 -1.78 -23.85 -17.05
CA PRO A 32 -2.99 -24.35 -16.38
C PRO A 32 -3.54 -23.41 -15.30
N ASN A 33 -2.91 -22.24 -15.12
CA ASN A 33 -3.18 -21.38 -13.99
C ASN A 33 -4.50 -20.61 -14.15
N TYR A 34 -4.77 -20.12 -15.35
CA TYR A 34 -5.93 -19.27 -15.65
C TYR A 34 -6.74 -19.79 -16.84
N VAL A 35 -8.02 -19.43 -16.88
CA VAL A 35 -8.90 -19.58 -18.04
C VAL A 35 -9.79 -18.36 -18.17
N ILE A 36 -9.91 -17.81 -19.38
CA ILE A 36 -10.80 -16.72 -19.71
C ILE A 36 -12.13 -17.30 -20.23
N THR A 37 -13.22 -16.84 -19.64
CA THR A 37 -14.58 -17.04 -20.16
C THR A 37 -15.22 -15.68 -20.44
N ALA A 38 -16.06 -15.62 -21.47
CA ALA A 38 -16.66 -14.36 -21.90
C ALA A 38 -18.15 -14.51 -22.18
N THR A 39 -18.94 -13.58 -21.65
CA THR A 39 -20.34 -13.37 -22.01
C THR A 39 -20.40 -12.27 -23.06
N TYR A 40 -21.08 -12.55 -24.16
CA TYR A 40 -21.20 -11.64 -25.31
C TYR A 40 -22.60 -11.04 -25.35
N LYS A 41 -22.69 -9.71 -25.47
CA LYS A 41 -23.94 -8.98 -25.69
C LYS A 41 -23.79 -8.06 -26.90
N GLU A 42 -24.86 -7.89 -27.64
CA GLU A 42 -24.86 -7.22 -28.93
C GLU A 42 -25.35 -5.77 -28.89
N ASP A 43 -25.97 -5.36 -27.78
CA ASP A 43 -26.59 -4.04 -27.65
C ASP A 43 -26.49 -3.50 -26.22
N LYS A 44 -26.80 -2.20 -26.07
CA LYS A 44 -26.77 -1.51 -24.79
C LYS A 44 -27.70 -2.12 -23.75
N ALA A 45 -28.93 -2.45 -24.12
CA ALA A 45 -29.94 -2.90 -23.16
C ALA A 45 -29.50 -4.23 -22.53
N ARG A 46 -29.08 -5.19 -23.36
CA ARG A 46 -28.56 -6.48 -22.92
C ARG A 46 -27.22 -6.36 -22.20
N GLY A 47 -26.39 -5.39 -22.58
CA GLY A 47 -25.14 -5.06 -21.89
C GLY A 47 -25.40 -4.59 -20.46
N LEU A 48 -26.34 -3.66 -20.26
CA LEU A 48 -26.73 -3.17 -18.94
C LEU A 48 -27.40 -4.25 -18.09
N GLU A 49 -28.26 -5.08 -18.69
CA GLU A 49 -28.85 -6.25 -18.02
C GLU A 49 -27.76 -7.23 -17.53
N ALA A 50 -26.81 -7.58 -18.40
CA ALA A 50 -25.65 -8.41 -18.05
C ALA A 50 -24.82 -7.81 -16.90
N LEU A 51 -24.59 -6.49 -16.92
CA LEU A 51 -23.93 -5.81 -15.80
C LEU A 51 -24.73 -5.96 -14.51
N GLN A 52 -26.05 -5.82 -14.53
CA GLN A 52 -26.86 -5.94 -13.32
C GLN A 52 -26.83 -7.37 -12.74
N GLU A 53 -26.94 -8.38 -13.60
CA GLU A 53 -26.94 -9.79 -13.22
C GLU A 53 -25.56 -10.27 -12.75
N MET A 54 -24.51 -9.85 -13.45
CA MET A 54 -23.14 -10.36 -13.27
C MET A 54 -22.18 -9.37 -12.62
N LYS A 55 -22.63 -8.19 -12.15
CA LYS A 55 -21.77 -7.14 -11.55
C LYS A 55 -20.79 -7.62 -10.47
N TYR A 56 -21.08 -8.75 -9.84
CA TYR A 56 -20.27 -9.33 -8.78
C TYR A 56 -19.26 -10.37 -9.25
N ASP A 57 -19.42 -10.88 -10.48
CA ASP A 57 -18.67 -12.01 -11.01
C ASP A 57 -17.79 -11.61 -12.21
N LEU A 58 -17.84 -10.35 -12.66
CA LEU A 58 -17.04 -9.86 -13.78
C LEU A 58 -15.66 -9.35 -13.33
N ASP A 59 -14.64 -9.73 -14.07
CA ASP A 59 -13.24 -9.36 -13.86
C ASP A 59 -12.73 -8.34 -14.89
N GLY A 60 -13.51 -8.08 -15.92
CA GLY A 60 -13.18 -7.09 -16.95
C GLY A 60 -14.29 -6.94 -17.99
N ALA A 61 -14.23 -5.85 -18.76
CA ALA A 61 -15.15 -5.65 -19.88
C ALA A 61 -14.48 -5.08 -21.14
N PHE A 62 -15.00 -5.48 -22.29
CA PHE A 62 -14.71 -4.89 -23.60
C PHE A 62 -15.99 -4.27 -24.15
N ILE A 63 -15.91 -3.03 -24.60
CA ILE A 63 -17.10 -2.25 -24.99
C ILE A 63 -16.82 -1.51 -26.29
N ASP A 64 -17.63 -1.74 -27.32
CA ASP A 64 -17.72 -0.79 -28.44
C ASP A 64 -18.61 0.40 -28.04
N LEU A 65 -18.21 1.61 -28.44
CA LEU A 65 -19.01 2.81 -28.24
C LEU A 65 -20.28 2.81 -29.10
N LYS A 66 -20.21 2.21 -30.30
CA LYS A 66 -21.31 2.19 -31.25
C LYS A 66 -21.93 0.80 -31.31
N LEU A 67 -23.07 0.63 -30.63
CA LEU A 67 -23.74 -0.67 -30.44
C LEU A 67 -24.98 -0.86 -31.31
N GLN A 68 -25.21 0.06 -32.25
CA GLN A 68 -26.30 -0.02 -33.20
C GLN A 68 -25.82 0.38 -34.59
N ALA A 69 -25.79 -0.59 -35.50
CA ALA A 69 -25.53 -0.36 -36.91
C ALA A 69 -26.49 0.69 -37.50
N GLY A 70 -25.93 1.72 -38.13
CA GLY A 70 -26.70 2.79 -38.77
C GLY A 70 -27.23 3.89 -37.85
N ALA A 71 -26.94 3.83 -36.54
CA ALA A 71 -27.27 4.94 -35.63
C ALA A 71 -26.50 6.24 -36.01
N PRO A 72 -27.07 7.43 -35.75
CA PRO A 72 -26.41 8.72 -35.96
C PRO A 72 -25.01 8.78 -35.32
N VAL A 73 -24.13 9.64 -35.85
CA VAL A 73 -22.73 9.77 -35.39
C VAL A 73 -22.63 10.13 -33.91
N ASP A 74 -23.61 10.86 -33.38
CA ASP A 74 -23.63 11.32 -31.99
C ASP A 74 -24.20 10.29 -31.00
N VAL A 75 -24.78 9.18 -31.50
CA VAL A 75 -25.34 8.11 -30.67
C VAL A 75 -24.25 7.10 -30.35
N ASN A 76 -23.74 7.19 -29.12
CA ASN A 76 -22.64 6.36 -28.61
C ASN A 76 -23.08 5.66 -27.33
N GLU A 77 -24.00 4.70 -27.49
CA GLU A 77 -24.66 3.97 -26.40
C GLU A 77 -23.68 3.21 -25.50
N GLY A 78 -22.50 2.86 -26.00
CA GLY A 78 -21.45 2.27 -25.17
C GLY A 78 -20.94 3.19 -24.07
N ASN A 79 -21.06 4.53 -24.22
CA ASN A 79 -20.72 5.47 -23.15
C ASN A 79 -21.58 5.24 -21.90
N ASP A 80 -22.85 4.88 -22.05
CA ASP A 80 -23.74 4.65 -20.89
C ASP A 80 -23.31 3.41 -20.09
N ILE A 81 -22.80 2.39 -20.79
CA ILE A 81 -22.26 1.19 -20.15
C ILE A 81 -20.93 1.52 -19.47
N VAL A 82 -20.05 2.27 -20.14
CA VAL A 82 -18.78 2.73 -19.54
C VAL A 82 -19.07 3.57 -18.29
N GLU A 83 -20.08 4.44 -18.31
CA GLU A 83 -20.50 5.25 -17.17
C GLU A 83 -20.97 4.39 -15.99
N GLU A 84 -21.79 3.36 -16.25
CA GLU A 84 -22.26 2.43 -15.22
C GLU A 84 -21.09 1.72 -14.53
N ILE A 85 -20.10 1.26 -15.30
CA ILE A 85 -18.93 0.58 -14.73
C ILE A 85 -18.01 1.59 -14.02
N TYR A 86 -17.65 2.69 -14.68
CA TYR A 86 -16.73 3.71 -14.15
C TYR A 86 -17.24 4.31 -12.83
N GLY A 87 -18.56 4.50 -12.69
CA GLY A 87 -19.16 5.08 -11.50
C GLY A 87 -19.43 4.09 -10.36
N LYS A 88 -19.59 2.79 -10.64
CA LYS A 88 -20.16 1.84 -9.67
C LYS A 88 -19.42 0.51 -9.53
N LEU A 89 -18.50 0.19 -10.42
CA LEU A 89 -17.80 -1.10 -10.49
C LEU A 89 -16.28 -0.87 -10.56
N ARG A 90 -15.49 -1.88 -10.20
CA ARG A 90 -14.04 -1.73 -10.00
C ARG A 90 -13.25 -2.84 -10.70
N PHE A 91 -13.47 -2.98 -12.00
CA PHE A 91 -12.72 -3.89 -12.87
C PHE A 91 -12.27 -3.16 -14.16
N PRO A 92 -11.20 -3.63 -14.82
CA PRO A 92 -10.67 -2.99 -16.02
C PRO A 92 -11.66 -3.01 -17.20
N ILE A 93 -11.72 -1.90 -17.92
CA ILE A 93 -12.53 -1.70 -19.12
C ILE A 93 -11.60 -1.36 -20.29
N VAL A 94 -11.79 -2.04 -21.41
CA VAL A 94 -11.19 -1.67 -22.69
C VAL A 94 -12.30 -1.23 -23.64
N VAL A 95 -12.31 0.06 -23.96
CA VAL A 95 -13.21 0.62 -24.98
C VAL A 95 -12.53 0.45 -26.33
N LEU A 96 -13.15 -0.32 -27.23
CA LEU A 96 -12.61 -0.64 -28.54
C LEU A 96 -13.53 -0.06 -29.62
N THR A 97 -13.10 1.00 -30.31
CA THR A 97 -13.96 1.75 -31.23
C THR A 97 -13.21 2.26 -32.46
N ASN A 98 -13.91 2.54 -33.56
CA ASN A 98 -13.35 3.26 -34.71
C ASN A 98 -13.44 4.78 -34.57
N THR A 99 -14.19 5.28 -33.57
CA THR A 99 -14.45 6.71 -33.36
C THR A 99 -14.04 7.12 -31.94
N PRO A 100 -12.73 7.13 -31.62
CA PRO A 100 -12.25 7.39 -30.26
C PRO A 100 -12.68 8.77 -29.72
N GLY A 101 -12.83 9.77 -30.59
CA GLY A 101 -13.32 11.11 -30.21
C GLY A 101 -14.76 11.15 -29.70
N ALA A 102 -15.52 10.06 -29.81
CA ALA A 102 -16.89 9.94 -29.32
C ALA A 102 -16.98 9.49 -27.84
N MET A 103 -15.84 9.16 -27.22
CA MET A 103 -15.79 8.85 -25.79
C MET A 103 -16.11 10.08 -24.95
N ASN A 104 -16.91 9.89 -23.88
CA ASN A 104 -17.24 10.99 -22.98
C ASN A 104 -15.96 11.56 -22.31
N ARG A 105 -15.78 12.88 -22.41
CA ARG A 105 -14.60 13.60 -21.87
C ARG A 105 -14.51 13.59 -20.34
N ALA A 106 -15.57 13.21 -19.64
CA ALA A 106 -15.54 13.03 -18.20
C ALA A 106 -14.66 11.83 -17.78
N PHE A 107 -14.42 10.88 -18.68
CA PHE A 107 -13.60 9.72 -18.42
C PHE A 107 -12.12 10.05 -18.55
N THR A 108 -11.34 9.64 -17.54
CA THR A 108 -9.88 9.75 -17.57
C THR A 108 -9.28 8.39 -17.88
N GLU A 109 -8.47 8.32 -18.95
CA GLU A 109 -7.74 7.11 -19.30
C GLU A 109 -6.79 6.68 -18.17
N SER A 110 -6.74 5.38 -17.91
CA SER A 110 -5.86 4.77 -16.93
C SER A 110 -5.60 3.32 -17.29
N ILE A 111 -4.81 2.62 -16.49
CA ILE A 111 -4.64 1.17 -16.68
C ILE A 111 -5.98 0.40 -16.53
N PHE A 112 -6.98 0.96 -15.82
CA PHE A 112 -8.32 0.39 -15.65
C PHE A 112 -9.35 0.86 -16.68
N LEU A 113 -9.05 1.89 -17.47
CA LEU A 113 -9.93 2.37 -18.52
C LEU A 113 -9.08 2.77 -19.72
N GLN A 114 -9.02 1.87 -20.70
CA GLN A 114 -8.20 2.07 -21.91
C GLN A 114 -9.11 2.35 -23.10
N LEU A 115 -8.78 3.38 -23.87
CA LEU A 115 -9.41 3.65 -25.16
C LEU A 115 -8.49 3.15 -26.28
N LYS A 116 -9.00 2.26 -27.13
CA LYS A 116 -8.27 1.64 -28.24
C LYS A 116 -9.03 1.78 -29.55
N THR A 117 -8.29 1.99 -30.63
CA THR A 117 -8.78 1.98 -32.00
C THR A 117 -8.74 0.56 -32.58
N LYS A 118 -9.80 0.11 -33.24
CA LYS A 118 -9.88 -1.26 -33.80
C LYS A 118 -8.77 -1.59 -34.81
N THR A 119 -8.14 -0.58 -35.41
CA THR A 119 -7.07 -0.74 -36.42
C THR A 119 -5.67 -0.89 -35.84
N ASP A 120 -5.45 -0.46 -34.59
CA ASP A 120 -4.09 -0.25 -34.07
C ASP A 120 -3.72 -1.23 -32.93
N VAL A 121 -4.54 -2.26 -32.73
CA VAL A 121 -4.40 -3.18 -31.59
C VAL A 121 -4.63 -4.63 -31.97
N GLU A 122 -3.82 -5.50 -31.38
CA GLU A 122 -4.08 -6.93 -31.39
C GLU A 122 -5.01 -7.29 -30.23
N TYR A 123 -6.08 -8.04 -30.52
CA TYR A 123 -7.07 -8.49 -29.54
C TYR A 123 -6.42 -9.30 -28.42
N ARG A 124 -5.40 -10.10 -28.76
CA ARG A 124 -4.62 -10.89 -27.81
C ARG A 124 -3.97 -9.99 -26.75
N ASP A 125 -3.31 -8.91 -27.16
CA ASP A 125 -2.56 -8.04 -26.24
C ASP A 125 -3.50 -7.28 -25.30
N MET A 126 -4.66 -6.85 -25.81
CA MET A 126 -5.68 -6.23 -24.96
C MET A 126 -6.25 -7.21 -23.93
N LEU A 127 -6.54 -8.46 -24.33
CA LEU A 127 -6.97 -9.51 -23.40
C LEU A 127 -5.90 -9.80 -22.34
N LEU A 128 -4.64 -9.89 -22.74
CA LEU A 128 -3.51 -10.11 -21.84
C LEU A 128 -3.37 -8.97 -20.83
N SER A 129 -3.66 -7.73 -21.22
CA SER A 129 -3.63 -6.59 -20.29
C SER A 129 -4.61 -6.73 -19.12
N ILE A 130 -5.82 -7.26 -19.35
CA ILE A 130 -6.78 -7.54 -18.27
C ILE A 130 -6.27 -8.68 -17.38
N VAL A 131 -5.68 -9.73 -17.98
CA VAL A 131 -5.08 -10.84 -17.23
C VAL A 131 -3.97 -10.34 -16.30
N ASP A 132 -3.10 -9.45 -16.78
CA ASP A 132 -2.00 -8.92 -15.98
C ASP A 132 -2.49 -8.02 -14.82
N ILE A 133 -3.56 -7.24 -15.04
CA ILE A 133 -4.23 -6.51 -13.96
C ILE A 133 -4.83 -7.47 -12.94
N TYR A 134 -5.54 -8.51 -13.40
CA TYR A 134 -6.15 -9.53 -12.53
C TYR A 134 -5.11 -10.24 -11.66
N LYS A 135 -3.92 -10.56 -12.22
CA LYS A 135 -2.80 -11.18 -11.48
C LYS A 135 -2.29 -10.33 -10.31
N THR A 136 -2.45 -9.01 -10.35
CA THR A 136 -2.07 -8.16 -9.21
C THR A 136 -2.96 -8.38 -7.98
N GLY A 137 -4.13 -9.03 -8.15
CA GLY A 137 -5.11 -9.26 -7.10
C GLY A 137 -5.97 -8.04 -6.78
N ILE A 138 -5.73 -6.89 -7.41
CA ILE A 138 -6.43 -5.64 -7.10
C ILE A 138 -7.96 -5.73 -7.29
N THR A 139 -8.43 -6.44 -8.32
CA THR A 139 -9.87 -6.66 -8.58
C THR A 139 -10.48 -7.60 -7.56
N LYS A 140 -9.71 -8.56 -7.03
CA LYS A 140 -10.11 -9.43 -5.91
C LYS A 140 -10.12 -8.71 -4.55
N ILE A 141 -9.51 -7.54 -4.46
CA ILE A 141 -9.50 -6.72 -3.24
C ILE A 141 -10.63 -5.69 -3.30
N LEU A 142 -10.71 -4.93 -4.40
CA LEU A 142 -11.59 -3.77 -4.56
C LEU A 142 -12.90 -4.05 -5.32
N GLY A 143 -13.01 -5.18 -6.02
CA GLY A 143 -14.23 -5.59 -6.69
C GLY A 143 -15.39 -5.76 -5.70
N LYS A 144 -16.63 -5.81 -6.20
CA LYS A 144 -17.82 -5.88 -5.33
C LYS A 144 -17.98 -7.17 -4.50
N LYS A 145 -17.21 -8.22 -4.80
CA LYS A 145 -17.02 -9.42 -3.96
C LYS A 145 -15.59 -9.53 -3.41
N GLY A 146 -14.86 -8.43 -3.45
CA GLY A 146 -13.46 -8.41 -3.05
C GLY A 146 -13.29 -8.66 -1.56
N LYS A 147 -12.05 -8.96 -1.15
CA LYS A 147 -11.70 -9.18 0.26
C LYS A 147 -12.16 -8.05 1.17
N ILE A 148 -12.16 -6.80 0.70
CA ILE A 148 -12.64 -5.65 1.48
C ILE A 148 -14.15 -5.73 1.73
N GLU A 149 -14.96 -6.02 0.71
CA GLU A 149 -16.43 -6.08 0.90
C GLU A 149 -16.81 -7.22 1.85
N LYS A 150 -16.16 -8.38 1.72
CA LYS A 150 -16.33 -9.49 2.67
C LYS A 150 -15.90 -9.11 4.09
N ALA A 151 -14.77 -8.41 4.22
CA ALA A 151 -14.31 -7.92 5.51
C ALA A 151 -15.30 -6.90 6.09
N LEU A 152 -15.84 -5.98 5.29
CA LEU A 152 -16.84 -5.00 5.73
C LEU A 152 -18.14 -5.68 6.17
N ASP A 153 -18.62 -6.69 5.45
CA ASP A 153 -19.78 -7.49 5.86
C ASP A 153 -19.53 -8.17 7.22
N ASP A 154 -18.35 -8.80 7.37
CA ASP A 154 -17.94 -9.44 8.62
C ASP A 154 -17.84 -8.42 9.76
N ILE A 155 -17.16 -7.29 9.54
CA ILE A 155 -17.01 -6.21 10.52
C ILE A 155 -18.37 -5.67 10.93
N PHE A 156 -19.28 -5.46 9.98
CA PHE A 156 -20.61 -4.97 10.27
C PHE A 156 -21.39 -5.95 11.13
N TRP A 157 -21.54 -7.20 10.68
CA TRP A 157 -22.39 -8.18 11.35
C TRP A 157 -21.78 -8.77 12.62
N LYS A 158 -20.45 -8.89 12.71
CA LYS A 158 -19.76 -9.50 13.85
C LYS A 158 -19.32 -8.47 14.89
N ASN A 159 -19.09 -7.20 14.52
CA ASN A 159 -18.50 -6.20 15.42
C ASN A 159 -19.31 -4.91 15.57
N ILE A 160 -19.63 -4.20 14.47
CA ILE A 160 -20.29 -2.90 14.56
C ILE A 160 -21.73 -3.05 15.02
N SER A 161 -22.51 -3.95 14.42
CA SER A 161 -23.93 -4.14 14.75
C SER A 161 -24.16 -4.53 16.22
N THR A 162 -23.21 -5.24 16.84
CA THR A 162 -23.28 -5.63 18.26
C THR A 162 -22.94 -4.48 19.22
N THR A 163 -22.17 -3.49 18.76
CA THR A 163 -21.78 -2.32 19.57
C THR A 163 -22.55 -1.06 19.21
N LEU A 164 -23.35 -1.08 18.13
CA LEU A 164 -24.01 0.11 17.58
C LEU A 164 -24.95 0.79 18.57
N GLY A 165 -25.56 0.03 19.50
CA GLY A 165 -26.42 0.57 20.57
C GLY A 165 -25.76 1.68 21.39
N GLU A 166 -24.46 1.57 21.67
CA GLU A 166 -23.68 2.57 22.42
C GLU A 166 -23.48 3.88 21.65
N TRP A 167 -23.66 3.86 20.33
CA TRP A 167 -23.47 5.03 19.46
C TRP A 167 -24.76 5.80 19.20
N VAL A 168 -25.92 5.20 19.47
CA VAL A 168 -27.24 5.77 19.13
C VAL A 168 -27.49 7.11 19.82
N GLU A 169 -27.00 7.27 21.05
CA GLU A 169 -27.21 8.48 21.85
C GLU A 169 -26.13 9.55 21.64
N ILE A 170 -25.10 9.26 20.85
CA ILE A 170 -23.97 10.17 20.61
C ILE A 170 -24.24 10.98 19.32
N ASN A 171 -24.14 12.30 19.40
CA ASN A 171 -24.21 13.18 18.23
C ASN A 171 -22.89 13.17 17.45
N ASP A 172 -22.96 13.46 16.14
CA ASP A 172 -21.80 13.61 15.26
C ASP A 172 -20.86 12.39 15.18
N THR A 173 -21.45 11.19 15.17
CA THR A 173 -20.70 9.91 15.21
C THR A 173 -20.18 9.42 13.87
N GLU A 174 -20.61 9.98 12.74
CA GLU A 174 -20.27 9.46 11.40
C GLU A 174 -18.75 9.36 11.18
N ARG A 175 -17.99 10.42 11.50
CA ARG A 175 -16.54 10.43 11.33
C ARG A 175 -15.81 9.52 12.35
N PRO A 176 -16.17 9.50 13.64
CA PRO A 176 -15.71 8.46 14.58
C PRO A 176 -16.00 7.03 14.13
N LEU A 177 -17.22 6.73 13.68
CA LEU A 177 -17.63 5.42 13.20
C LEU A 177 -16.83 5.01 11.96
N LEU A 178 -16.60 5.93 11.03
CA LEU A 178 -15.73 5.67 9.88
C LEU A 178 -14.30 5.26 10.31
N ARG A 179 -13.71 5.97 11.29
CA ARG A 179 -12.41 5.58 11.84
C ARG A 179 -12.47 4.23 12.54
N TYR A 180 -13.54 3.96 13.28
CA TYR A 180 -13.74 2.71 13.98
C TYR A 180 -13.85 1.52 13.02
N THR A 181 -14.64 1.65 11.95
CA THR A 181 -14.72 0.66 10.87
C THR A 181 -13.36 0.43 10.22
N LEU A 182 -12.61 1.50 9.94
CA LEU A 182 -11.27 1.38 9.37
C LEU A 182 -10.29 0.65 10.30
N THR A 183 -10.38 0.90 11.61
CA THR A 183 -9.59 0.15 12.61
C THR A 183 -9.91 -1.33 12.55
N HIS A 184 -11.20 -1.71 12.55
CA HIS A 184 -11.59 -3.13 12.42
C HIS A 184 -11.07 -3.74 11.13
N LEU A 185 -11.17 -3.02 10.01
CA LEU A 185 -10.66 -3.49 8.73
C LEU A 185 -9.16 -3.71 8.78
N GLN A 186 -8.42 -2.81 9.40
CA GLN A 186 -6.98 -2.98 9.58
C GLN A 186 -6.68 -4.24 10.43
N GLU A 187 -7.30 -4.40 11.59
CA GLU A 187 -7.11 -5.59 12.44
C GLU A 187 -7.42 -6.90 11.70
N HIS A 188 -8.46 -6.92 10.86
CA HIS A 188 -8.79 -8.07 10.02
C HIS A 188 -7.74 -8.36 8.94
N LEU A 189 -7.04 -7.34 8.44
CA LEU A 189 -6.00 -7.48 7.42
C LEU A 189 -4.61 -7.79 8.00
N GLU A 190 -4.43 -7.62 9.31
CA GLU A 190 -3.18 -7.97 10.01
C GLU A 190 -3.07 -9.48 10.31
N ILE A 191 -4.14 -10.25 10.08
CA ILE A 191 -4.18 -11.69 10.27
C ILE A 191 -4.42 -12.43 8.95
N THR A 192 -3.95 -13.67 8.88
CA THR A 192 -4.20 -14.56 7.73
C THR A 192 -5.70 -14.81 7.54
N ASP A 193 -6.12 -15.21 6.34
CA ASP A 193 -7.55 -15.47 6.02
C ASP A 193 -8.19 -16.53 6.95
N ASP A 194 -7.40 -17.39 7.60
CA ASP A 194 -7.84 -18.39 8.59
C ASP A 194 -7.77 -17.91 10.05
N GLY A 195 -7.29 -16.68 10.27
CA GLY A 195 -7.22 -15.98 11.55
C GLY A 195 -6.20 -16.55 12.54
N LYS A 196 -5.24 -17.37 12.09
CA LYS A 196 -4.32 -18.07 13.00
C LYS A 196 -2.96 -17.39 13.15
N GLU A 197 -2.51 -16.68 12.13
CA GLU A 197 -1.18 -16.06 12.10
C GLU A 197 -1.30 -14.59 11.74
N PHE A 198 -0.27 -13.82 12.10
CA PHE A 198 -0.14 -12.42 11.67
C PHE A 198 0.53 -12.35 10.30
N GLU A 199 0.03 -11.46 9.46
CA GLU A 199 0.64 -11.16 8.17
C GLU A 199 1.97 -10.39 8.35
N ASN A 200 2.88 -10.58 7.40
CA ASN A 200 4.13 -9.81 7.37
C ASN A 200 3.91 -8.50 6.62
N PHE A 201 4.36 -7.39 7.21
CA PHE A 201 4.32 -6.09 6.56
C PHE A 201 5.45 -5.91 5.55
N PHE A 202 5.13 -5.34 4.40
CA PHE A 202 6.09 -4.92 3.40
C PHE A 202 6.72 -3.55 3.78
N PRO A 203 7.98 -3.30 3.39
CA PRO A 203 8.65 -2.01 3.60
C PRO A 203 7.85 -0.77 3.18
N LEU A 204 7.03 -0.88 2.14
CA LEU A 204 6.24 0.25 1.63
C LEU A 204 5.18 0.72 2.64
N GLU A 205 4.65 -0.20 3.44
CA GLU A 205 3.63 0.07 4.45
C GLU A 205 4.16 0.87 5.65
N ASN A 206 5.48 1.04 5.75
CA ASN A 206 6.09 1.89 6.77
C ASN A 206 5.83 3.39 6.54
N TYR A 207 5.47 3.81 5.32
CA TYR A 207 5.50 5.22 4.94
C TYR A 207 4.21 5.71 4.30
N ILE A 208 3.84 6.94 4.65
CA ILE A 208 2.81 7.74 3.98
C ILE A 208 3.51 8.84 3.21
N LYS A 209 3.39 8.82 1.88
CA LYS A 209 3.93 9.84 0.97
C LYS A 209 2.94 10.12 -0.17
N PRO A 210 2.55 11.38 -0.44
CA PRO A 210 2.91 12.59 0.31
C PRO A 210 2.32 12.62 1.73
N CYS A 211 2.92 13.41 2.62
CA CYS A 211 2.41 13.60 3.99
C CYS A 211 0.97 14.14 3.97
N ILE A 212 0.06 13.51 4.71
CA ILE A 212 -1.36 13.92 4.76
C ILE A 212 -1.58 15.14 5.65
N LYS A 213 -0.90 15.21 6.81
CA LYS A 213 -1.07 16.33 7.75
C LYS A 213 -0.45 17.59 7.17
N ALA A 214 -1.09 18.74 7.34
CA ALA A 214 -0.58 20.01 6.83
C ALA A 214 0.64 20.56 7.62
N TYR A 215 0.87 20.04 8.82
CA TYR A 215 1.89 20.50 9.77
C TYR A 215 2.84 19.36 10.17
N PHE A 216 4.05 19.73 10.61
CA PHE A 216 5.04 18.77 11.13
C PHE A 216 4.49 18.00 12.33
N PHE A 217 4.69 16.68 12.33
CA PHE A 217 4.17 15.78 13.34
C PHE A 217 5.16 14.69 13.74
N THR A 218 4.88 13.99 14.83
CA THR A 218 5.67 12.84 15.29
C THR A 218 5.79 11.80 14.18
N GLY A 219 7.00 11.28 13.97
CA GLY A 219 7.29 10.29 12.94
C GLY A 219 7.43 10.86 11.53
N ASP A 220 7.32 12.18 11.33
CA ASP A 220 7.70 12.79 10.07
C ASP A 220 9.21 12.62 9.83
N ILE A 221 9.56 12.17 8.62
CA ILE A 221 10.91 12.16 8.11
C ILE A 221 11.15 13.48 7.40
N ILE A 222 12.18 14.18 7.83
CA ILE A 222 12.53 15.52 7.38
C ILE A 222 13.98 15.57 6.92
N HIS A 223 14.27 16.48 6.01
CA HIS A 223 15.63 16.81 5.60
C HIS A 223 15.78 18.32 5.46
N LEU A 224 17.01 18.80 5.50
CA LEU A 224 17.29 20.22 5.30
C LEU A 224 16.87 20.62 3.88
N LYS A 225 16.35 21.83 3.71
CA LYS A 225 15.96 22.34 2.38
C LYS A 225 17.13 22.36 1.40
N ASN A 226 18.34 22.60 1.91
CA ASN A 226 19.57 22.71 1.14
C ASN A 226 20.39 21.40 1.11
N ASP A 227 19.98 20.37 1.85
CA ASP A 227 20.67 19.09 1.92
C ASP A 227 19.67 17.94 2.18
N SER A 228 19.37 17.19 1.13
CA SER A 228 18.52 15.99 1.20
C SER A 228 19.28 14.70 1.51
N ALA A 229 20.60 14.75 1.68
CA ALA A 229 21.38 13.58 2.09
C ALA A 229 21.18 13.30 3.58
N LYS A 230 21.14 14.36 4.40
CA LYS A 230 20.95 14.25 5.84
C LYS A 230 19.47 14.27 6.23
N ARG A 231 19.00 13.15 6.77
CA ARG A 231 17.60 12.97 7.20
C ARG A 231 17.49 12.89 8.71
N PHE A 232 16.33 13.27 9.20
CA PHE A 232 15.97 13.22 10.60
C PHE A 232 14.54 12.70 10.74
N ILE A 233 14.22 12.14 11.90
CA ILE A 233 12.86 11.80 12.31
C ILE A 233 12.44 12.65 13.50
N ILE A 234 11.19 13.13 13.50
CA ILE A 234 10.61 13.85 14.64
C ILE A 234 10.18 12.87 15.73
N LEU A 235 10.71 13.03 16.94
CA LEU A 235 10.45 12.17 18.09
C LEU A 235 9.61 12.83 19.18
N THR A 236 9.38 14.15 19.13
CA THR A 236 8.49 14.82 20.09
C THR A 236 7.11 14.16 20.09
N PRO A 237 6.53 13.87 21.28
CA PRO A 237 5.23 13.20 21.39
C PRO A 237 4.09 13.89 20.62
N ALA A 238 3.20 13.07 20.08
CA ALA A 238 2.09 13.53 19.23
C ALA A 238 1.13 14.49 19.97
N CYS A 239 0.93 14.27 21.27
CA CYS A 239 0.07 15.12 22.11
C CYS A 239 0.59 16.55 22.26
N ASP A 240 1.90 16.77 22.13
CA ASP A 240 2.50 18.10 22.23
C ASP A 240 2.60 18.80 20.87
N LEU A 241 2.57 18.04 19.77
CA LEU A 241 2.63 18.54 18.39
C LEU A 241 1.26 18.80 17.75
N ALA A 242 0.17 18.35 18.37
CA ALA A 242 -1.17 18.66 17.88
C ALA A 242 -1.45 20.17 18.03
N PRO A 243 -1.78 20.89 16.94
CA PRO A 243 -2.17 22.29 17.02
C PRO A 243 -3.41 22.44 17.91
N HIS A 244 -3.43 23.44 18.78
CA HIS A 244 -4.57 23.68 19.67
C HIS A 244 -4.82 25.16 19.90
N GLY A 245 -6.07 25.48 20.25
CA GLY A 245 -6.48 26.81 20.65
C GLY A 245 -6.44 27.86 19.52
N PRO A 246 -6.64 29.14 19.85
CA PRO A 246 -6.81 30.22 18.87
C PRO A 246 -5.57 30.47 18.00
N SER A 247 -4.38 30.14 18.51
CA SER A 247 -3.11 30.36 17.80
C SER A 247 -2.83 29.29 16.74
N ASN A 248 -3.54 28.16 16.75
CA ASN A 248 -3.29 27.02 15.87
C ASN A 248 -1.81 26.57 15.84
N LEU A 249 -1.16 26.63 17.00
CA LEU A 249 0.23 26.24 17.23
C LEU A 249 0.28 25.05 18.20
N PRO A 250 1.32 24.20 18.12
CA PRO A 250 1.55 23.12 19.09
C PRO A 250 1.98 23.63 20.47
N LYS A 251 1.86 22.78 21.49
CA LYS A 251 2.38 23.05 22.86
C LYS A 251 3.90 23.11 22.86
N ALA A 252 4.53 22.18 22.14
CA ALA A 252 5.97 22.07 22.08
C ALA A 252 6.57 23.27 21.32
N LYS A 253 7.39 24.05 22.03
CA LYS A 253 8.19 25.13 21.43
C LYS A 253 9.45 24.57 20.77
N ASP A 254 10.04 23.55 21.41
CA ASP A 254 11.25 22.88 20.98
C ASP A 254 10.93 21.43 20.62
N ILE A 255 11.41 21.01 19.45
CA ILE A 255 11.12 19.73 18.82
C ILE A 255 12.38 18.88 18.81
N VAL A 256 12.28 17.68 19.35
CA VAL A 256 13.35 16.69 19.36
C VAL A 256 13.31 15.92 18.04
N ILE A 257 14.43 15.97 17.34
CA ILE A 257 14.67 15.19 16.13
C ILE A 257 15.89 14.28 16.32
N SER A 258 15.91 13.16 15.61
CA SER A 258 17.02 12.20 15.63
C SER A 258 17.54 11.95 14.22
N GLU A 259 18.86 11.91 14.05
CA GLU A 259 19.48 11.63 12.75
C GLU A 259 19.17 10.19 12.29
N ILE A 260 18.80 10.06 11.01
CA ILE A 260 18.67 8.78 10.30
C ILE A 260 19.99 8.54 9.56
N GLN A 261 20.78 7.60 10.06
CA GLN A 261 22.06 7.24 9.46
C GLN A 261 21.84 6.42 8.18
N PRO A 262 22.47 6.78 7.05
CA PRO A 262 22.36 6.02 5.82
C PRO A 262 22.86 4.58 5.99
N LEU A 263 22.18 3.62 5.36
CA LEU A 263 22.59 2.20 5.37
C LEU A 263 23.95 1.96 4.71
N SER A 264 24.41 2.88 3.87
CA SER A 264 25.74 2.88 3.26
C SER A 264 26.86 3.25 4.23
N GLN A 265 26.55 3.57 5.49
CA GLN A 265 27.52 3.99 6.49
C GLN A 265 27.31 3.29 7.84
N GLY A 266 28.33 3.36 8.69
CA GLY A 266 28.29 2.85 10.06
C GLY A 266 28.08 1.33 10.16
N VAL A 267 27.48 0.92 11.28
CA VAL A 267 27.40 -0.49 11.67
C VAL A 267 26.68 -1.36 10.64
N PHE A 268 25.63 -0.86 9.98
CA PHE A 268 24.91 -1.64 8.97
C PHE A 268 25.80 -1.96 7.78
N ASN A 269 26.48 -0.94 7.22
CA ASN A 269 27.39 -1.15 6.10
C ASN A 269 28.56 -2.06 6.50
N GLU A 270 29.18 -1.84 7.66
CA GLU A 270 30.27 -2.68 8.17
C GLU A 270 29.87 -4.17 8.19
N LYS A 271 28.67 -4.48 8.71
CA LYS A 271 28.17 -5.86 8.80
C LYS A 271 27.81 -6.42 7.42
N ILE A 272 27.24 -5.62 6.52
CA ILE A 272 27.00 -6.03 5.12
C ILE A 272 28.31 -6.36 4.40
N GLN A 273 29.35 -5.53 4.56
CA GLN A 273 30.64 -5.78 3.91
C GLN A 273 31.29 -7.08 4.42
N ILE A 274 31.14 -7.39 5.72
CA ILE A 274 31.62 -8.66 6.28
C ILE A 274 30.79 -9.83 5.76
N ALA A 275 29.45 -9.72 5.76
CA ALA A 275 28.54 -10.79 5.35
C ALA A 275 28.64 -11.14 3.86
N LYS A 276 29.12 -10.22 3.02
CA LYS A 276 29.36 -10.40 1.59
C LYS A 276 30.74 -10.95 1.23
N ARG A 277 31.64 -11.13 2.20
CA ARG A 277 32.96 -11.72 1.93
C ARG A 277 32.78 -13.15 1.38
N PRO A 278 33.65 -13.59 0.46
CA PRO A 278 33.62 -14.97 0.00
C PRO A 278 33.84 -15.92 1.17
N SER A 279 33.15 -17.05 1.16
CA SER A 279 33.36 -18.12 2.14
C SER A 279 34.82 -18.58 2.13
N GLY A 280 35.35 -18.85 3.31
CA GLY A 280 36.74 -19.21 3.52
C GLY A 280 36.88 -20.41 4.43
N ASP A 281 37.95 -20.43 5.22
CA ASP A 281 38.13 -21.42 6.28
C ASP A 281 37.03 -21.33 7.37
N ALA A 282 37.06 -22.27 8.31
CA ALA A 282 36.05 -22.34 9.38
C ALA A 282 35.98 -21.05 10.21
N ALA A 283 37.11 -20.38 10.46
CA ALA A 283 37.17 -19.14 11.21
C ALA A 283 36.53 -17.98 10.44
N ALA A 284 36.82 -17.86 9.14
CA ALA A 284 36.23 -16.87 8.26
C ALA A 284 34.70 -17.05 8.15
N ASN A 285 34.24 -18.30 8.03
CA ASN A 285 32.81 -18.59 7.94
C ASN A 285 32.06 -18.25 9.25
N LEU A 286 32.66 -18.46 10.42
CA LEU A 286 32.08 -18.04 11.70
C LEU A 286 31.90 -16.52 11.79
N ILE A 287 32.87 -15.73 11.30
CA ILE A 287 32.78 -14.27 11.26
C ILE A 287 31.65 -13.81 10.33
N ILE A 288 31.53 -14.43 9.14
CA ILE A 288 30.46 -14.13 8.19
C ILE A 288 29.10 -14.44 8.81
N GLN A 289 28.96 -15.57 9.50
CA GLN A 289 27.71 -15.95 10.16
C GLN A 289 27.34 -14.98 11.29
N GLY A 290 28.30 -14.61 12.15
CA GLY A 290 28.08 -13.61 13.19
C GLY A 290 27.62 -12.26 12.64
N ALA A 291 28.16 -11.83 11.49
CA ALA A 291 27.70 -10.61 10.82
C ALA A 291 26.25 -10.73 10.28
N LYS A 292 25.86 -11.89 9.74
CA LYS A 292 24.48 -12.16 9.31
C LYS A 292 23.51 -12.16 10.50
N ASP A 293 23.90 -12.74 11.62
CA ASP A 293 23.09 -12.77 12.84
C ASP A 293 22.91 -11.36 13.40
N GLU A 294 23.95 -10.54 13.40
CA GLU A 294 23.84 -9.12 13.76
C GLU A 294 22.97 -8.32 12.79
N LEU A 295 23.06 -8.57 11.48
CA LEU A 295 22.16 -7.93 10.49
C LEU A 295 20.70 -8.31 10.74
N ASN A 296 20.40 -9.58 11.01
CA ASN A 296 19.06 -10.02 11.39
C ASN A 296 18.57 -9.30 12.65
N LYS A 297 19.45 -9.12 13.65
CA LYS A 297 19.12 -8.31 14.84
C LYS A 297 18.88 -6.85 14.48
N ILE A 298 19.61 -6.26 13.53
CA ILE A 298 19.37 -4.86 13.12
C ILE A 298 18.00 -4.74 12.42
N LEU A 299 17.73 -5.61 11.45
CA LEU A 299 16.48 -5.62 10.66
C LEU A 299 15.24 -5.87 11.53
N SER A 300 15.38 -6.73 12.55
CA SER A 300 14.32 -7.02 13.53
C SER A 300 14.28 -6.04 14.71
N ASN A 301 15.05 -4.94 14.66
CA ASN A 301 15.11 -3.95 15.73
C ASN A 301 15.57 -4.50 17.09
N ASN A 302 16.34 -5.60 17.12
CA ASN A 302 16.85 -6.24 18.34
C ASN A 302 18.36 -6.09 18.55
N TYR A 303 19.06 -5.34 17.70
CA TYR A 303 20.52 -5.20 17.76
C TYR A 303 21.01 -4.37 18.95
N SER A 304 20.52 -3.15 19.09
CA SER A 304 20.93 -2.24 20.16
C SER A 304 19.80 -1.27 20.47
N PRO A 305 19.55 -0.95 21.77
CA PRO A 305 18.49 -0.02 22.15
C PRO A 305 18.63 1.37 21.51
N LYS A 306 19.84 1.78 21.14
CA LYS A 306 20.10 3.10 20.55
C LYS A 306 19.71 3.23 19.07
N TYR A 307 19.46 2.11 18.38
CA TYR A 307 19.18 2.09 16.96
C TYR A 307 17.77 1.62 16.67
N TYR A 308 17.16 2.21 15.64
CA TYR A 308 15.94 1.69 15.03
C TYR A 308 16.09 1.65 13.52
N TYR A 309 15.86 0.49 12.90
CA TYR A 309 15.92 0.29 11.46
C TYR A 309 14.63 0.76 10.79
N LEU A 310 14.81 1.67 9.83
CA LEU A 310 13.80 2.12 8.89
C LEU A 310 14.11 1.52 7.51
N PRO A 311 13.19 0.76 6.90
CA PRO A 311 13.49 0.08 5.65
C PRO A 311 13.57 1.06 4.48
N GLU A 312 14.50 0.83 3.55
CA GLU A 312 14.58 1.63 2.32
C GLU A 312 13.54 1.17 1.29
N THR A 313 12.92 2.12 0.60
CA THR A 313 11.94 1.87 -0.47
C THR A 313 12.24 2.76 -1.68
N THR A 314 11.48 2.57 -2.76
CA THR A 314 11.47 3.51 -3.90
C THR A 314 10.99 4.90 -3.52
N LEU A 315 10.20 5.04 -2.44
CA LEU A 315 9.61 6.29 -2.00
C LEU A 315 10.48 7.07 -1.01
N VAL A 316 11.19 6.37 -0.12
CA VAL A 316 11.92 6.94 1.01
C VAL A 316 13.26 6.24 1.19
N LYS A 317 14.33 7.04 1.33
CA LYS A 317 15.64 6.52 1.73
C LYS A 317 15.61 6.24 3.24
N GLY A 318 15.53 4.96 3.56
CA GLY A 318 15.56 4.45 4.93
C GLY A 318 16.93 4.60 5.60
N GLY A 319 17.13 3.91 6.72
CA GLY A 319 18.37 4.04 7.49
C GLY A 319 18.25 3.52 8.92
N LEU A 320 19.24 3.85 9.73
CA LEU A 320 19.20 3.62 11.18
C LEU A 320 18.94 4.93 11.90
N ILE A 321 17.78 5.08 12.53
CA ILE A 321 17.55 6.15 13.50
C ILE A 321 18.56 5.93 14.64
N ASN A 322 19.37 6.94 14.93
CA ASN A 322 20.38 6.87 15.97
C ASN A 322 19.98 7.77 17.14
N PHE A 323 19.40 7.18 18.18
CA PHE A 323 18.93 7.92 19.37
C PHE A 323 20.05 8.59 20.18
N GLN A 324 21.33 8.39 19.83
CA GLN A 324 22.43 9.18 20.39
C GLN A 324 22.61 10.54 19.68
N LYS A 325 22.11 10.68 18.44
CA LYS A 325 22.25 11.86 17.59
C LYS A 325 20.98 12.70 17.63
N LEU A 326 20.60 13.11 18.84
CA LEU A 326 19.44 13.97 19.07
C LEU A 326 19.80 15.44 18.84
N THR A 327 18.86 16.20 18.31
CA THR A 327 18.94 17.66 18.22
C THR A 327 17.59 18.25 18.60
N SER A 328 17.60 19.36 19.31
CA SER A 328 16.41 20.14 19.62
C SER A 328 16.36 21.36 18.70
N ILE A 329 15.23 21.59 18.05
CA ILE A 329 15.02 22.73 17.15
C ILE A 329 13.70 23.42 17.47
N LYS A 330 13.61 24.74 17.28
CA LYS A 330 12.34 25.43 17.49
C LYS A 330 11.31 24.99 16.46
N TYR A 331 10.06 24.82 16.88
CA TYR A 331 8.97 24.44 15.97
C TYR A 331 8.81 25.44 14.81
N THR A 332 8.98 26.73 15.11
CA THR A 332 8.93 27.81 14.10
C THR A 332 9.99 27.68 13.02
N ASP A 333 11.11 27.05 13.33
CA ASP A 333 12.25 26.92 12.43
C ASP A 333 12.10 25.71 11.49
N LEU A 334 11.20 24.77 11.79
CA LEU A 334 10.93 23.60 10.96
C LEU A 334 10.51 24.00 9.54
N ASN A 335 9.50 24.86 9.42
CA ASN A 335 9.02 25.34 8.12
C ASN A 335 10.07 26.15 7.36
N VAL A 336 11.03 26.76 8.07
CA VAL A 336 12.08 27.57 7.45
C VAL A 336 13.20 26.69 6.93
N GLN A 337 13.68 25.75 7.75
CA GLN A 337 14.92 25.01 7.51
C GLN A 337 14.73 23.63 6.87
N PHE A 338 13.54 23.02 7.01
CA PHE A 338 13.30 21.63 6.63
C PHE A 338 12.18 21.46 5.61
N ASN A 339 12.28 20.39 4.84
CA ASN A 339 11.19 19.83 4.03
C ASN A 339 10.76 18.49 4.65
N ARG A 340 9.47 18.15 4.48
CA ARG A 340 8.92 16.84 4.86
C ARG A 340 8.97 15.90 3.67
N GLU A 341 9.55 14.72 3.86
CA GLU A 341 9.70 13.71 2.80
C GLU A 341 8.59 12.66 2.84
N ALA A 342 8.26 12.17 4.05
CA ALA A 342 7.24 11.18 4.31
C ALA A 342 6.88 11.18 5.81
N THR A 343 5.81 10.50 6.17
CA THR A 343 5.45 10.22 7.57
C THR A 343 5.49 8.72 7.81
N VAL A 344 6.11 8.25 8.89
CA VAL A 344 6.03 6.83 9.28
C VAL A 344 4.57 6.49 9.65
N THR A 345 4.05 5.33 9.28
CA THR A 345 2.66 4.97 9.63
C THR A 345 2.49 4.74 11.14
N THR A 346 1.27 4.95 11.64
CA THR A 346 0.97 4.94 13.09
C THR A 346 1.38 3.63 13.77
N GLN A 347 1.28 2.50 13.08
CA GLN A 347 1.66 1.19 13.62
C GLN A 347 3.14 1.11 14.00
N PHE A 348 4.04 1.64 13.15
CA PHE A 348 5.49 1.62 13.41
C PHE A 348 5.95 2.80 14.28
N ILE A 349 5.27 3.96 14.23
CA ILE A 349 5.61 5.11 15.10
C ILE A 349 5.57 4.72 16.58
N LYS A 350 4.56 3.95 17.00
CA LYS A 350 4.40 3.52 18.40
C LYS A 350 5.65 2.79 18.90
N ASP A 351 6.18 1.88 18.09
CA ASP A 351 7.39 1.11 18.41
C ASP A 351 8.65 2.01 18.43
N ILE A 352 8.81 2.92 17.46
CA ILE A 352 9.91 3.89 17.44
C ILE A 352 9.94 4.73 18.73
N ILE A 353 8.79 5.29 19.13
CA ILE A 353 8.66 6.13 20.32
C ILE A 353 8.88 5.32 21.61
N SER A 354 8.35 4.10 21.66
CA SER A 354 8.59 3.17 22.78
C SER A 354 10.09 2.91 22.94
N LYS A 355 10.78 2.59 21.86
CA LYS A 355 12.21 2.30 21.88
C LYS A 355 13.07 3.50 22.22
N PHE A 356 12.71 4.68 21.71
CA PHE A 356 13.34 5.94 22.10
C PHE A 356 13.20 6.20 23.61
N SER A 357 11.99 6.05 24.13
CA SER A 357 11.69 6.23 25.56
C SER A 357 12.44 5.22 26.42
N PHE A 358 12.50 3.96 26.00
CA PHE A 358 13.28 2.92 26.65
C PHE A 358 14.77 3.27 26.66
N TYR A 359 15.34 3.69 25.53
CA TYR A 359 16.74 4.06 25.43
C TYR A 359 17.10 5.24 26.35
N TYR A 360 16.26 6.28 26.38
CA TYR A 360 16.53 7.50 27.13
C TYR A 360 16.29 7.36 28.65
N SER A 361 15.44 6.42 29.06
CA SER A 361 15.14 6.16 30.48
C SER A 361 16.11 5.18 31.17
N ARG A 362 17.10 4.64 30.45
CA ARG A 362 18.05 3.67 31.03
C ARG A 362 18.82 4.29 32.20
N GLN A 363 18.67 3.67 33.36
CA GLN A 363 19.51 3.94 34.53
C GLN A 363 20.72 3.01 34.49
N GLY A 364 21.93 3.57 34.58
CA GLY A 364 23.15 2.77 34.70
C GLY A 364 23.29 2.20 36.11
N SER A 365 23.73 0.94 36.22
CA SER A 365 24.28 0.39 37.45
C SER A 365 25.81 0.38 37.38
N PRO A 366 26.53 0.55 38.51
CA PRO A 366 27.97 0.32 38.54
C PRO A 366 28.32 -1.10 38.07
N ASP A 367 29.44 -1.24 37.35
CA ASP A 367 29.91 -2.55 36.91
C ASP A 367 30.61 -3.30 38.05
N PHE A 368 30.29 -4.58 38.18
CA PHE A 368 31.04 -5.47 39.07
C PHE A 368 32.38 -5.86 38.45
N ASN A 369 33.34 -6.23 39.30
CA ASN A 369 34.53 -6.93 38.82
C ASN A 369 34.16 -8.38 38.49
N PHE A 370 33.65 -8.59 37.27
CA PHE A 370 33.17 -9.89 36.80
C PHE A 370 34.24 -10.97 36.83
N ASN A 371 35.51 -10.63 36.57
CA ASN A 371 36.60 -11.59 36.65
C ASN A 371 36.73 -12.17 38.07
N LYS A 372 36.72 -11.30 39.10
CA LYS A 372 36.77 -11.76 40.50
C LYS A 372 35.55 -12.59 40.87
N LEU A 373 34.35 -12.17 40.49
CA LEU A 373 33.11 -12.90 40.77
C LEU A 373 33.10 -14.26 40.10
N LEU A 374 33.50 -14.33 38.83
CA LEU A 374 33.54 -15.57 38.06
C LEU A 374 34.58 -16.54 38.63
N THR A 375 35.78 -16.07 38.98
CA THR A 375 36.77 -16.90 39.66
C THR A 375 36.24 -17.45 40.97
N ALA A 376 35.54 -16.64 41.78
CA ALA A 376 34.96 -17.09 43.05
C ALA A 376 33.79 -18.08 42.89
N LEU A 377 33.07 -18.05 41.78
CA LEU A 377 31.98 -19.00 41.48
C LEU A 377 32.48 -20.33 40.92
N LEU A 378 33.66 -20.34 40.30
CA LEU A 378 34.26 -21.51 39.66
C LEU A 378 35.32 -22.22 40.54
N SER A 379 35.67 -21.62 41.69
CA SER A 379 36.46 -22.24 42.76
C SER A 379 35.56 -23.00 43.72
#